data_AF-A0A7V7WUL6-F1
#
_entry.id   AF-A0A7V7WUL6-F1
#
_cell.length_a   1.000
_cell.length_b   1.000
_cell.length_c   1.000
_cell.angle_alpha   90.00
_cell.angle_beta   90.00
_cell.angle_gamma   90.00
#
_symmetry.space_group_name_H-M   'P 1'
#
loop_
_entity.id
_entity.type
_entity.pdbx_description
1 polymer ?
#
loop_
_entity_poly.entity_id
_entity_poly.type
_entity_poly.pdbx_seq_one_letter_code
_entity_poly.pdbx_strand_id
1 'polypeptide(L)'
;MAEMLQARRLGTLLFDLLSETEGRDRANVFDIGLLANRLLQAMSWLRERRDLNGLRVGLFGASTGAAAALVAAAERPHEVSA
;
A
#
# COMPACT_ATOMS: atom_id res chain seq x y z
N MET A 1 11.50 -10.06 0.42
CA MET A 1 11.05 -9.26 1.59
C MET A 1 9.76 -9.79 2.18
N ALA A 2 8.67 -9.93 1.40
CA ALA A 2 7.39 -10.45 1.89
C ALA A 2 7.52 -11.81 2.61
N GLU A 3 8.24 -12.77 2.02
CA GLU A 3 8.50 -14.09 2.65
C GLU A 3 9.20 -13.99 4.01
N MET A 4 10.14 -13.05 4.17
CA MET A 4 10.83 -12.82 5.44
C MET A 4 9.89 -12.23 6.51
N LEU A 5 8.95 -11.36 6.10
CA LEU A 5 7.92 -10.83 7.00
C LEU A 5 6.92 -11.91 7.39
N GLN A 6 6.50 -12.74 6.43
CA GLN A 6 5.62 -13.89 6.66
C GLN A 6 6.25 -14.91 7.62
N ALA A 7 7.55 -15.20 7.47
CA ALA A 7 8.29 -16.06 8.40
C ALA A 7 8.29 -15.52 9.85
N ARG A 8 8.12 -14.20 10.01
CA ARG A 8 7.94 -13.52 11.31
C ARG A 8 6.47 -13.34 11.70
N ARG A 9 5.56 -14.07 11.06
CA ARG A 9 4.10 -14.08 11.27
C ARG A 9 3.40 -12.75 10.99
N LEU A 10 3.93 -11.96 10.04
CA LEU A 10 3.26 -10.78 9.53
C LEU A 10 2.45 -11.14 8.28
N GLY A 11 1.16 -10.77 8.25
CA GLY A 11 0.37 -10.82 7.03
C GLY A 11 0.92 -9.82 6.01
N THR A 12 1.00 -10.22 4.75
CA THR A 12 1.50 -9.35 3.68
C THR A 12 0.50 -9.29 2.54
N LEU A 13 0.19 -8.08 2.07
CA LEU A 13 -0.52 -7.85 0.82
C LEU A 13 0.48 -7.29 -0.19
N LEU A 14 0.77 -8.05 -1.24
CA LEU A 14 1.58 -7.61 -2.36
C LEU A 14 0.68 -7.53 -3.59
N PHE A 15 0.68 -6.39 -4.27
CA PHE A 15 -0.19 -6.12 -5.40
C PHE A 15 0.42 -5.04 -6.30
N ASP A 16 -0.03 -5.00 -7.56
CA ASP A 16 0.30 -3.92 -8.47
C ASP A 16 -0.56 -2.69 -8.14
N LEU A 17 0.10 -1.54 -7.94
CA LEU A 17 -0.61 -0.28 -7.62
C LEU A 17 -1.43 0.22 -8.81
N LEU A 18 -0.94 0.00 -10.02
CA LEU A 18 -1.61 0.40 -11.24
C LEU A 18 -2.37 -0.79 -11.82
N SER A 19 -3.60 -0.56 -12.23
CA SER A 19 -4.29 -1.51 -13.11
C SER A 19 -3.54 -1.66 -14.44
N GLU A 20 -3.81 -2.73 -15.16
CA GLU A 20 -3.23 -2.97 -16.49
C GLU A 20 -3.46 -1.77 -17.43
N THR A 21 -4.64 -1.13 -17.35
CA THR A 21 -4.97 0.04 -18.17
C THR A 21 -4.15 1.28 -17.80
N GLU A 22 -3.96 1.54 -16.51
CA GLU A 22 -3.12 2.66 -16.05
C GLU A 22 -1.65 2.44 -16.37
N GLY A 23 -1.18 1.19 -16.28
CA GLY A 23 0.19 0.80 -16.61
C GLY A 23 0.55 0.94 -18.09
N ARG A 24 -0.42 1.17 -18.99
CA ARG A 24 -0.15 1.46 -20.40
C ARG A 24 0.53 2.82 -20.57
N ASP A 25 0.20 3.78 -19.71
CA ASP A 25 0.94 5.04 -19.65
C ASP A 25 2.11 4.90 -18.67
N ARG A 26 3.32 4.88 -19.22
CA ARG A 26 4.55 4.73 -18.43
C ARG A 26 4.83 5.93 -17.54
N ALA A 27 4.19 7.08 -17.74
CA ALA A 27 4.34 8.22 -16.83
C ALA A 27 3.69 7.93 -15.46
N ASN A 28 2.64 7.10 -15.42
CA ASN A 28 1.87 6.84 -14.20
C ASN A 28 2.68 6.17 -13.08
N VAL A 29 3.77 5.46 -13.41
CA VAL A 29 4.66 4.86 -12.38
C VAL A 29 5.45 5.92 -11.59
N PHE A 30 5.47 7.17 -12.08
CA PHE A 30 6.07 8.32 -11.42
C PHE A 30 5.04 9.28 -10.83
N ASP A 31 3.74 9.06 -11.08
CA ASP A 31 2.67 9.84 -10.47
C ASP A 31 2.45 9.38 -9.03
N ILE A 32 3.17 10.04 -8.11
CA ILE A 32 3.11 9.72 -6.68
C ILE A 32 1.70 9.90 -6.10
N GLY A 33 0.94 10.88 -6.60
CA GLY A 33 -0.42 11.13 -6.15
C GLY A 33 -1.36 9.99 -6.50
N LEU A 34 -1.29 9.51 -7.74
CA LEU A 34 -2.02 8.34 -8.19
C LEU A 34 -1.65 7.09 -7.38
N LEU A 35 -0.35 6.82 -7.23
CA LEU A 35 0.14 5.66 -6.48
C LEU A 35 -0.29 5.70 -5.01
N ALA A 36 -0.24 6.87 -4.38
CA ALA A 36 -0.70 7.05 -3.00
C ALA A 36 -2.22 6.83 -2.88
N ASN A 37 -3.01 7.32 -3.83
CA ASN A 37 -4.45 7.10 -3.86
C ASN A 37 -4.79 5.60 -3.97
N ARG A 38 -4.04 4.85 -4.78
CA ARG A 38 -4.18 3.39 -4.92
C ARG A 38 -3.83 2.65 -3.61
N LEU A 39 -2.80 3.09 -2.89
CA LEU A 39 -2.51 2.58 -1.54
C LEU A 39 -3.63 2.86 -0.55
N LEU A 40 -4.20 4.07 -0.54
CA LEU A 40 -5.32 4.43 0.35
C LEU A 40 -6.56 3.57 0.07
N GLN A 41 -6.83 3.25 -1.21
CA GLN A 41 -7.91 2.32 -1.59
C GLN A 41 -7.65 0.90 -1.05
N ALA A 42 -6.41 0.40 -1.17
CA ALA A 42 -6.05 -0.91 -0.63
C ALA A 42 -6.17 -0.95 0.91
N MET A 43 -5.79 0.13 1.60
CA MET A 43 -6.00 0.25 3.05
C MET A 43 -7.48 0.25 3.43
N SER A 44 -8.33 0.98 2.70
CA SER A 44 -9.78 0.94 2.91
C SER A 44 -10.33 -0.49 2.71
N TRP A 45 -9.92 -1.18 1.64
CA TRP A 45 -10.32 -2.56 1.39
C TRP A 45 -9.92 -3.52 2.53
N LEU A 46 -8.70 -3.36 3.08
CA LEU A 46 -8.26 -4.14 4.25
C LEU A 46 -9.14 -3.89 5.48
N ARG A 47 -9.65 -2.67 5.68
CA ARG A 47 -10.52 -2.32 6.81
C ARG A 47 -11.93 -2.90 6.68
N GLU A 48 -12.44 -3.02 5.46
CA GLU A 48 -13.74 -3.63 5.19
C GLU A 48 -13.75 -5.16 5.41
N ARG A 49 -12.56 -5.79 5.41
CA ARG A 49 -12.41 -7.21 5.71
C ARG A 49 -12.52 -7.51 7.20
N ARG A 50 -13.66 -8.09 7.60
CA ARG A 50 -13.96 -8.44 9.00
C ARG A 50 -12.92 -9.33 9.67
N ASP A 51 -12.27 -10.22 8.94
CA ASP A 51 -11.24 -11.13 9.46
C ASP A 51 -9.85 -10.48 9.64
N LEU A 52 -9.65 -9.29 9.06
CA LEU A 52 -8.44 -8.49 9.22
C LEU A 52 -8.68 -7.23 10.07
N ASN A 53 -9.95 -6.99 10.44
CA ASN A 53 -10.35 -5.83 11.22
C ASN A 53 -9.67 -5.87 12.61
N GLY A 54 -8.95 -4.81 12.95
CA GLY A 54 -8.15 -4.69 14.17
C GLY A 54 -6.65 -4.96 13.99
N LEU A 55 -6.21 -5.49 12.85
CA LEU A 55 -4.78 -5.59 12.56
C LEU A 55 -4.18 -4.20 12.31
N ARG A 56 -2.96 -4.02 12.80
CA ARG A 56 -2.14 -2.84 12.50
C ARG A 56 -1.61 -2.97 11.07
N VAL A 57 -1.69 -1.88 10.30
CA VAL A 57 -1.17 -1.83 8.94
C VAL A 57 0.20 -1.16 8.95
N GLY A 58 1.14 -1.72 8.21
CA GLY A 58 2.39 -1.06 7.86
C GLY A 58 2.51 -0.93 6.34
N LEU A 59 3.17 0.12 5.87
CA LEU A 59 3.38 0.38 4.45
C LEU A 59 4.84 0.15 4.09
N PHE A 60 5.08 -0.65 3.06
CA PHE A 60 6.42 -0.89 2.53
C PHE A 60 6.44 -0.52 1.05
N GLY A 61 7.33 0.37 0.67
CA GLY A 61 7.50 0.83 -0.71
C GLY A 61 8.97 0.98 -1.09
N ALA A 62 9.27 0.85 -2.38
CA ALA A 62 10.58 1.11 -2.96
C ALA A 62 10.46 2.15 -4.07
N SER A 63 11.48 2.99 -4.23
CA SER A 63 11.49 4.07 -5.25
C SER A 63 10.22 4.94 -5.14
N THR A 64 9.47 5.14 -6.22
CA THR A 64 8.21 5.90 -6.25
C THR A 64 7.15 5.33 -5.31
N GLY A 65 7.15 4.01 -5.08
CA GLY A 65 6.29 3.39 -4.09
C GLY A 65 6.59 3.82 -2.64
N ALA A 66 7.84 4.16 -2.33
CA ALA A 66 8.21 4.67 -1.00
C ALA A 66 7.64 6.08 -0.77
N ALA A 67 7.74 6.96 -1.78
CA ALA A 67 7.12 8.28 -1.72
C ALA A 67 5.60 8.19 -1.60
N ALA A 68 4.96 7.29 -2.35
CA ALA A 68 3.53 7.03 -2.26
C ALA A 68 3.11 6.52 -0.86
N ALA A 69 3.91 5.64 -0.26
CA ALA A 69 3.68 5.15 1.09
C ALA A 69 3.74 6.27 2.15
N LEU A 70 4.72 7.18 2.04
CA LEU A 70 4.82 8.34 2.93
C LEU A 70 3.61 9.28 2.79
N VAL A 71 3.18 9.57 1.56
CA VAL A 71 1.99 10.39 1.32
C VAL A 71 0.73 9.73 1.91
N ALA A 72 0.53 8.43 1.65
CA ALA A 72 -0.61 7.71 2.21
C ALA A 72 -0.60 7.66 3.75
N ALA A 73 0.58 7.49 4.36
CA ALA A 73 0.73 7.53 5.81
C ALA A 73 0.43 8.92 6.39
N ALA A 74 0.81 10.00 5.69
CA ALA A 74 0.49 11.36 6.11
C ALA A 74 -1.01 11.68 6.03
N GLU A 75 -1.72 11.13 5.05
CA GLU A 75 -3.18 11.28 4.90
C GLU A 75 -3.96 10.50 5.98
N ARG A 76 -3.42 9.37 6.47
CA ARG A 76 -4.06 8.52 7.49
C ARG A 76 -3.11 8.14 8.63
N PRO A 77 -2.65 9.11 9.44
CA PRO A 77 -1.57 8.92 10.42
C PRO A 77 -1.93 7.95 11.55
N HIS A 78 -3.22 7.70 11.79
CA HIS A 78 -3.69 6.77 12.83
C HIS A 78 -3.94 5.34 12.30
N GLU A 79 -3.88 5.13 10.98
CA GLU A 79 -4.12 3.81 10.37
C GLU A 79 -2.81 3.09 10.00
N VAL A 80 -1.70 3.82 9.88
CA VAL A 80 -0.37 3.29 9.56
C VAL A 80 0.49 3.25 10.83
N SER A 81 1.17 2.14 11.05
CA SER A 81 1.93 1.87 12.28
C SER A 81 3.41 1.57 12.06
N ALA A 82 3.83 1.35 10.81
CA ALA A 82 5.19 1.05 10.40
C ALA A 82 5.38 1.31 8.90
#